data_AF-A0A2D4PJK6-F1
#
_entry.id   AF-A0A2D4PJK6-F1
#
_cell.length_a   1.000
_cell.length_b   1.000
_cell.length_c   1.000
_cell.angle_alpha   90.00
_cell.angle_beta   90.00
_cell.angle_gamma   90.00
#
_symmetry.space_group_name_H-M   'P 1'
#
loop_
_entity.id
_entity.type
_entity.pdbx_description
1 polymer ?
#
loop_
_entity_poly.entity_id
_entity_poly.type
_entity_poly.pdbx_seq_one_letter_code
_entity_poly.pdbx_strand_id
1 'polypeptide(L)'
;DNDCPTAPVPCTYSAFGCREKMQRNDLARHMQEFTQVHMRMMAQTLRSVSVTTPTSMNFPATLPFDPSLFSQGMPPSCECSPEVQNFKETIQQLEGRLVRQDHQIRELIAKMETQQSQVGDLKRTIRTLEEKIADIEAQQCNGIFLWKIENFSAYLKAQEEE
;
A
#
# COMPACT_ATOMS: atom_id res chain seq x y z
N ASP A 1 6.39 8.31 -25.62
CA ASP A 1 7.12 7.60 -24.56
C ASP A 1 7.75 6.36 -25.17
N ASN A 2 8.96 6.49 -25.70
CA ASN A 2 9.60 5.48 -26.59
C ASN A 2 10.95 5.00 -26.02
N ASP A 3 11.14 5.08 -24.71
CA ASP A 3 12.40 4.66 -24.09
C ASP A 3 12.32 3.21 -23.61
N CYS A 4 12.89 2.30 -24.40
CA CYS A 4 12.99 0.89 -24.08
C CYS A 4 13.71 0.65 -22.73
N PRO A 5 13.07 0.04 -21.71
CA PRO A 5 13.63 -0.08 -20.36
C PRO A 5 14.89 -0.95 -20.28
N THR A 6 15.13 -1.79 -21.28
CA THR A 6 16.29 -2.69 -21.36
C THR A 6 17.39 -2.17 -22.28
N ALA A 7 17.22 -0.98 -22.86
CA ALA A 7 18.23 -0.38 -23.73
C ALA A 7 19.55 -0.18 -22.95
N PRO A 8 20.70 -0.61 -23.49
CA PRO A 8 21.99 -0.37 -22.87
C PRO A 8 22.34 1.12 -22.94
N VAL A 9 22.47 1.75 -21.77
CA VAL A 9 22.81 3.16 -21.59
C VAL A 9 24.16 3.30 -20.87
N PRO A 10 25.01 4.25 -21.29
CA PRO A 10 26.23 4.56 -20.56
C PRO A 10 25.91 5.30 -19.25
N CYS A 11 26.76 5.12 -18.25
CA CYS A 11 26.71 5.89 -17.02
C CYS A 11 26.81 7.41 -17.29
N THR A 12 26.04 8.23 -16.55
CA THR A 12 26.08 9.70 -16.64
C THR A 12 27.48 10.27 -16.31
N TYR A 13 28.27 9.55 -15.51
CA TYR A 13 29.64 9.92 -15.18
C TYR A 13 30.69 9.39 -16.19
N SER A 14 30.26 8.89 -17.34
CA SER A 14 31.18 8.45 -18.41
C SER A 14 32.09 9.56 -18.91
N ALA A 15 31.61 10.80 -18.95
CA ALA A 15 32.41 11.99 -19.26
C ALA A 15 33.54 12.25 -18.23
N PHE A 16 33.40 11.78 -17.00
CA PHE A 16 34.41 11.88 -15.94
C PHE A 16 35.28 10.61 -15.83
N GLY A 17 35.07 9.62 -16.72
CA GLY A 17 35.88 8.41 -16.81
C GLY A 17 35.19 7.11 -16.39
N CYS A 18 33.88 7.10 -16.13
CA CYS A 18 33.17 5.88 -15.78
C CYS A 18 32.94 5.02 -17.03
N ARG A 19 33.37 3.75 -17.00
CA ARG A 19 33.33 2.86 -18.18
C ARG A 19 32.08 1.97 -18.22
N GLU A 20 31.24 2.06 -17.21
CA GLU A 20 30.07 1.20 -17.07
C GLU A 20 28.97 1.56 -18.07
N LYS A 21 28.46 0.51 -18.71
CA LYS A 21 27.23 0.53 -19.52
C LYS A 21 26.30 -0.51 -18.91
N MET A 22 25.04 -0.12 -18.72
CA MET A 22 24.05 -0.96 -18.06
C MET A 22 22.69 -0.78 -18.72
N GLN A 23 21.74 -1.63 -18.38
CA GLN A 23 20.36 -1.40 -18.82
C GLN A 23 19.78 -0.17 -18.12
N ARG A 24 18.86 0.52 -18.81
CA ARG A 24 18.23 1.75 -18.30
C ARG A 24 17.54 1.55 -16.94
N ASN A 25 16.93 0.39 -16.70
CA ASN A 25 16.35 0.01 -15.40
C ASN A 25 17.38 -0.15 -14.26
N ASP A 26 18.63 -0.53 -14.58
CA ASP A 26 19.70 -0.74 -13.60
C ASP A 26 20.48 0.54 -13.26
N LEU A 27 20.28 1.61 -14.05
CA LEU A 27 21.02 2.88 -13.91
C LEU A 27 20.86 3.53 -12.52
N ALA A 28 19.64 3.53 -11.98
CA ALA A 28 19.36 4.12 -10.68
C ALA A 28 20.12 3.40 -9.56
N ARG A 29 20.15 2.05 -9.60
CA ARG A 29 20.88 1.23 -8.63
C ARG A 29 22.38 1.50 -8.70
N HIS A 30 22.96 1.51 -9.89
CA HIS A 30 24.38 1.84 -10.08
C HIS A 30 24.72 3.26 -9.59
N MET A 31 23.88 4.26 -9.88
CA MET A 31 24.10 5.62 -9.38
C MET A 31 24.16 5.65 -7.86
N GLN A 32 23.26 4.94 -7.19
CA GLN A 32 23.22 4.88 -5.72
C GLN A 32 24.43 4.15 -5.14
N GLU A 33 24.80 2.99 -5.67
CA GLU A 33 25.92 2.18 -5.16
C GLU A 33 27.29 2.86 -5.37
N PHE A 34 27.46 3.58 -6.48
CA PHE A 34 28.74 4.17 -6.88
C PHE A 34 28.80 5.69 -6.73
N THR A 35 27.85 6.31 -6.02
CA THR A 35 27.78 7.78 -5.82
C THR A 35 29.12 8.36 -5.34
N GLN A 36 29.76 7.75 -4.35
CA GLN A 36 31.01 8.27 -3.78
C GLN A 36 32.19 8.21 -4.78
N VAL A 37 32.24 7.16 -5.61
CA VAL A 37 33.26 7.02 -6.67
C VAL A 37 33.07 8.12 -7.71
N HIS A 38 31.82 8.34 -8.12
CA HIS A 38 31.45 9.39 -9.06
C HIS A 38 31.77 10.80 -8.55
N MET A 39 31.49 11.08 -7.27
CA MET A 39 31.87 12.35 -6.63
C MET A 39 33.38 12.56 -6.60
N ARG A 40 34.17 11.50 -6.33
CA ARG A 40 35.63 11.59 -6.35
C ARG A 40 36.16 11.87 -7.75
N MET A 41 35.65 11.20 -8.77
CA MET A 41 36.05 11.43 -10.17
C MET A 41 35.74 12.86 -10.60
N MET A 42 34.53 13.36 -10.30
CA MET A 42 34.16 14.76 -10.55
C MET A 42 35.12 15.74 -9.87
N ALA A 43 35.43 15.52 -8.59
CA ALA A 43 36.35 16.38 -7.85
C ALA A 43 37.78 16.36 -8.44
N GLN A 44 38.24 15.21 -8.93
CA GLN A 44 39.54 15.09 -9.61
C GLN A 44 39.57 15.88 -10.92
N THR A 45 38.51 15.79 -11.72
CA THR A 45 38.37 16.60 -12.95
C THR A 45 38.40 18.10 -12.63
N LEU A 46 37.66 18.54 -11.61
CA LEU A 46 37.67 19.95 -11.18
C LEU A 46 39.07 20.42 -10.74
N ARG A 47 39.79 19.62 -9.96
CA ARG A 47 41.16 19.95 -9.53
C ARG A 47 42.12 20.05 -10.70
N SER A 48 41.99 19.20 -11.73
CA SER A 48 42.83 19.29 -12.93
C SER A 48 42.58 20.58 -13.74
N VAL A 49 41.35 21.10 -13.72
CA VAL A 49 40.99 22.38 -14.37
C VAL A 49 41.48 23.59 -13.58
N SER A 50 41.50 23.51 -12.25
CA SER A 50 41.99 24.59 -11.39
C SER A 50 43.52 24.79 -11.44
N VAL A 51 44.29 23.81 -11.91
CA VAL A 51 45.77 23.89 -11.97
C VAL A 51 46.27 24.52 -13.28
N THR A 52 45.44 24.67 -14.31
CA THR A 52 45.86 25.14 -15.64
C THR A 52 45.51 26.61 -15.95
N THR A 53 45.15 27.42 -14.96
CA THR A 53 44.90 28.87 -15.16
C THR A 53 45.92 29.74 -14.43
N PRO A 54 46.92 30.32 -15.12
CA PRO A 54 47.60 31.51 -14.64
C PRO A 54 46.84 32.72 -15.15
N THR A 55 45.70 33.04 -14.54
CA THR A 55 45.02 34.32 -14.81
C THR A 55 44.81 35.07 -13.52
N SER A 56 45.77 35.95 -13.28
CA SER A 56 45.70 37.12 -12.41
C SER A 56 44.29 37.72 -12.36
N MET A 57 43.64 37.60 -11.21
CA MET A 57 42.62 38.54 -10.77
C MET A 57 42.93 38.93 -9.33
N ASN A 58 43.53 40.12 -9.18
CA ASN A 58 43.68 40.80 -7.91
C ASN A 58 42.29 41.03 -7.28
N PHE A 59 42.00 40.36 -6.17
CA PHE A 59 40.97 40.80 -5.24
C PHE A 59 41.66 41.50 -4.06
N PRO A 60 41.39 42.80 -3.79
CA PRO A 60 41.86 43.41 -2.56
C PRO A 60 41.09 42.79 -1.39
N ALA A 61 41.82 42.02 -0.59
CA ALA A 61 41.43 41.60 0.73
C ALA A 61 41.27 42.83 1.63
N THR A 62 40.02 43.20 1.94
CA THR A 62 39.52 43.73 3.22
C THR A 62 38.16 44.39 2.99
N LEU A 63 37.06 43.63 3.13
CA LEU A 63 35.76 44.17 3.49
C LEU A 63 35.18 43.30 4.61
N PRO A 64 34.55 43.89 5.64
CA PRO A 64 34.02 43.15 6.77
C PRO A 64 32.94 42.17 6.28
N PHE A 65 33.03 40.94 6.77
CA PHE A 65 32.11 39.85 6.46
C PHE A 65 30.71 40.23 6.93
N ASP A 66 29.83 40.61 6.01
CA ASP A 66 28.41 40.87 6.28
C ASP A 66 27.61 39.60 5.98
N PRO A 67 27.08 38.89 7.00
CA PRO A 67 26.27 37.69 6.82
C PRO A 67 24.99 37.93 6.01
N SER A 68 24.57 39.20 5.83
CA SER A 68 23.36 39.60 5.12
C SER A 68 23.45 39.40 3.60
N LEU A 69 24.67 39.37 3.04
CA LEU A 69 24.90 39.21 1.60
C LEU A 69 24.81 37.75 1.11
N PHE A 70 24.87 36.77 2.03
CA PHE A 70 24.68 35.36 1.69
C PHE A 70 23.22 34.98 1.43
N SER A 71 22.26 35.87 1.74
CA SER A 71 20.83 35.65 1.46
C SER A 71 20.40 36.07 0.05
N GLN A 72 21.28 36.73 -0.73
CA GLN A 72 20.96 37.21 -2.09
C GLN A 72 21.63 36.42 -3.21
N GLY A 73 22.29 35.31 -2.89
CA GLY A 73 22.93 34.40 -3.86
C GLY A 73 22.17 33.10 -4.10
N MET A 74 20.96 32.94 -3.57
CA MET A 74 20.05 31.87 -3.99
C MET A 74 19.23 32.41 -5.16
N PRO A 75 19.30 31.80 -6.37
CA PRO A 75 18.34 32.13 -7.41
C PRO A 75 16.93 31.95 -6.81
N PRO A 76 16.02 32.93 -6.96
CA PRO A 76 14.65 32.76 -6.51
C PRO A 76 14.09 31.59 -7.30
N SER A 77 13.72 30.53 -6.59
CA SER A 77 13.00 29.36 -7.09
C SER A 77 13.63 28.67 -8.30
N CYS A 78 13.89 27.37 -8.16
CA CYS A 78 13.60 26.51 -9.29
C CYS A 78 12.12 26.81 -9.62
N GLU A 79 11.85 27.55 -10.69
CA GLU A 79 10.56 27.56 -11.35
C GLU A 79 10.34 26.10 -11.72
N CYS A 80 9.70 25.39 -10.78
CA CYS A 80 9.12 24.10 -10.95
C CYS A 80 8.42 24.17 -12.30
N SER A 81 8.93 23.47 -13.33
CA SER A 81 8.41 23.62 -14.68
C SER A 81 6.88 23.45 -14.63
N PRO A 82 6.11 24.09 -15.52
CA PRO A 82 4.64 24.01 -15.47
C PRO A 82 4.14 22.56 -15.38
N GLU A 83 4.87 21.59 -15.93
CA GLU A 83 4.64 20.16 -15.76
C GLU A 83 4.79 19.68 -14.32
N VAL A 84 5.87 20.06 -13.62
CA VAL A 84 6.08 19.66 -12.22
C VAL A 84 5.04 20.31 -11.30
N GLN A 85 4.61 21.54 -11.58
CA GLN A 85 3.51 22.16 -10.85
C GLN A 85 2.17 21.45 -11.11
N ASN A 86 1.91 21.01 -12.35
CA ASN A 86 0.73 20.22 -12.71
C ASN A 86 0.73 18.83 -12.04
N PHE A 87 1.88 18.16 -11.98
CA PHE A 87 2.01 16.90 -11.26
C PHE A 87 1.76 17.08 -9.77
N LYS A 88 2.29 18.15 -9.16
CA LYS A 88 2.04 18.48 -7.75
C LYS A 88 0.55 18.66 -7.47
N GLU A 89 -0.17 19.38 -8.32
CA GLU A 89 -1.62 19.57 -8.19
C GLU A 89 -2.38 18.24 -8.34
N THR A 90 -2.00 17.42 -9.33
CA THR A 90 -2.59 16.08 -9.54
C THR A 90 -2.38 15.18 -8.31
N ILE A 91 -1.18 15.19 -7.73
CA ILE A 91 -0.87 14.44 -6.51
C ILE A 91 -1.79 14.90 -5.36
N GLN A 92 -1.92 16.20 -5.14
CA GLN A 92 -2.82 16.73 -4.09
C GLN A 92 -4.28 16.32 -4.30
N GLN A 93 -4.75 16.31 -5.55
CA GLN A 93 -6.10 15.84 -5.87
C GLN A 93 -6.27 14.34 -5.58
N LEU A 94 -5.28 13.52 -5.93
CA LEU A 94 -5.29 12.08 -5.68
C LEU A 94 -5.20 11.77 -4.18
N GLU A 95 -4.36 12.47 -3.43
CA GLU A 95 -4.28 12.38 -1.97
C GLU A 95 -5.64 12.70 -1.33
N GLY A 96 -6.29 13.78 -1.78
CA GLY A 96 -7.62 14.13 -1.30
C GLY A 96 -8.68 13.06 -1.63
N ARG A 97 -8.60 12.44 -2.81
CA ARG A 97 -9.48 11.31 -3.18
C ARG A 97 -9.20 10.07 -2.33
N LEU A 98 -7.94 9.75 -2.09
CA LEU A 98 -7.51 8.62 -1.26
C LEU A 98 -8.05 8.73 0.15
N VAL A 99 -7.93 9.90 0.79
CA VAL A 99 -8.45 10.14 2.14
C VAL A 99 -9.97 9.96 2.19
N ARG A 100 -10.71 10.46 1.19
CA ARG A 100 -12.16 10.25 1.11
C ARG A 100 -12.52 8.78 0.95
N GLN A 101 -11.79 8.03 0.12
CA GLN A 101 -12.02 6.60 -0.06
C GLN A 101 -11.69 5.80 1.19
N ASP A 102 -10.59 6.10 1.89
CA ASP A 102 -10.25 5.47 3.17
C ASP A 102 -11.36 5.68 4.21
N HIS A 103 -11.88 6.91 4.29
CA HIS A 103 -13.00 7.22 5.15
C HIS A 103 -14.27 6.43 4.78
N GLN A 104 -14.63 6.37 3.49
CA GLN A 104 -15.76 5.57 3.02
C GLN A 104 -15.60 4.08 3.33
N ILE A 105 -14.39 3.53 3.20
CA ILE A 105 -14.10 2.14 3.55
C ILE A 105 -14.34 1.91 5.05
N ARG A 106 -13.85 2.78 5.92
CA ARG A 106 -14.08 2.68 7.37
C ARG A 106 -15.56 2.72 7.73
N GLU A 107 -16.32 3.63 7.13
CA GLU A 107 -17.76 3.71 7.35
C GLU A 107 -18.49 2.44 6.89
N LEU A 108 -18.13 1.92 5.72
CA LEU A 108 -18.72 0.70 5.17
C LEU A 108 -18.40 -0.52 6.05
N ILE A 109 -17.18 -0.61 6.58
CA ILE A 109 -16.81 -1.67 7.54
C ILE A 109 -17.70 -1.59 8.78
N ALA A 110 -17.83 -0.41 9.40
CA ALA A 110 -18.67 -0.25 10.60
C ALA A 110 -20.15 -0.59 10.32
N LYS A 111 -20.67 -0.20 9.15
CA LYS A 111 -22.03 -0.56 8.71
C LYS A 111 -22.18 -2.07 8.52
N MET A 112 -21.21 -2.71 7.86
CA MET A 112 -21.20 -4.15 7.61
C MET A 112 -21.16 -4.93 8.94
N GLU A 113 -20.32 -4.54 9.88
CA GLU A 113 -20.23 -5.16 11.22
C GLU A 113 -21.55 -5.04 11.98
N THR A 114 -22.18 -3.87 11.94
CA THR A 114 -23.49 -3.65 12.56
C THR A 114 -24.56 -4.55 11.93
N GLN A 115 -24.62 -4.62 10.60
CA GLN A 115 -25.57 -5.49 9.90
C GLN A 115 -25.29 -6.97 10.17
N GLN A 116 -24.02 -7.37 10.24
CA GLN A 116 -23.63 -8.74 10.56
C GLN A 116 -24.10 -9.13 11.98
N SER A 117 -23.96 -8.23 12.96
CA SER A 117 -24.50 -8.45 14.31
C SER A 117 -26.01 -8.63 14.29
N GLN A 118 -26.75 -7.72 13.63
CA GLN A 118 -28.21 -7.79 13.54
C GLN A 118 -28.69 -9.09 12.88
N VAL A 119 -28.04 -9.51 11.79
CA VAL A 119 -28.35 -10.79 11.14
C VAL A 119 -28.06 -11.96 12.08
N GLY A 120 -26.99 -11.90 12.87
CA GLY A 120 -26.68 -12.88 13.91
C GLY A 120 -27.77 -12.95 14.99
N ASP A 121 -28.26 -11.80 15.47
CA ASP A 121 -29.35 -11.70 16.45
C ASP A 121 -30.67 -12.27 15.91
N LEU A 122 -31.01 -11.94 14.67
CA LEU A 122 -32.19 -12.47 13.99
C LEU A 122 -32.11 -13.98 13.82
N LYS A 123 -30.96 -14.53 13.40
CA LYS A 123 -30.75 -15.98 13.28
C LYS A 123 -30.92 -16.70 14.61
N ARG A 124 -30.41 -16.13 15.71
CA ARG A 124 -30.61 -16.68 17.07
C ARG A 124 -32.08 -16.65 17.48
N THR A 125 -32.77 -15.56 17.19
CA THR A 125 -34.21 -15.42 17.46
C THR A 125 -35.02 -16.45 16.67
N ILE A 126 -34.73 -16.64 15.38
CA ILE A 126 -35.39 -17.64 14.53
C ILE A 126 -35.21 -19.03 15.15
N ARG A 127 -33.98 -19.44 15.47
CA ARG A 127 -33.72 -20.74 16.11
C ARG A 127 -34.52 -20.92 17.41
N THR A 128 -34.55 -19.89 18.25
CA THR A 128 -35.29 -19.93 19.52
C THR A 128 -36.80 -20.09 19.28
N LEU A 129 -37.34 -19.46 18.24
CA LEU A 129 -38.75 -19.59 17.89
C LEU A 129 -39.07 -20.97 17.27
N GLU A 130 -38.18 -21.49 16.43
CA GLU A 130 -38.28 -22.84 15.88
C GLU A 130 -38.30 -23.90 16.99
N GLU A 131 -37.40 -23.79 17.98
CA GLU A 131 -37.39 -24.66 19.17
C GLU A 131 -38.69 -24.57 19.97
N LYS A 132 -39.19 -23.35 20.22
CA LYS A 132 -40.49 -23.16 20.91
C LYS A 132 -41.67 -23.73 20.14
N ILE A 133 -41.66 -23.63 18.81
CA ILE A 133 -42.69 -24.24 17.96
C ILE A 133 -42.63 -25.76 18.11
N ALA A 134 -41.45 -26.36 18.00
CA ALA A 134 -41.26 -27.80 18.19
C ALA A 134 -41.73 -28.27 19.58
N ASP A 135 -41.43 -27.51 20.64
CA ASP A 135 -41.90 -27.81 22.00
C ASP A 135 -43.43 -27.76 22.11
N ILE A 136 -44.07 -26.75 21.48
CA ILE A 136 -45.53 -26.62 21.45
C ILE A 136 -46.16 -27.77 20.64
N GLU A 137 -45.60 -28.12 19.50
CA GLU A 137 -46.05 -29.24 18.67
C GLU A 137 -45.94 -30.58 19.42
N ALA A 138 -44.85 -30.79 20.16
CA ALA A 138 -44.68 -31.96 21.01
C ALA A 138 -45.69 -32.01 22.16
N GLN A 139 -46.02 -30.87 22.78
CA GLN A 139 -47.05 -30.78 23.83
C GLN A 139 -48.47 -31.00 23.29
N GLN A 140 -48.72 -30.75 22.01
CA GLN A 140 -50.01 -30.99 21.37
C GLN A 140 -50.21 -32.44 20.93
N CYS A 141 -49.23 -33.33 21.14
CA CYS A 141 -49.38 -34.76 20.90
C CYS A 141 -50.24 -35.45 22.01
N ASN A 142 -51.45 -34.95 22.24
CA ASN A 142 -52.51 -35.61 23.03
C ASN A 142 -53.40 -36.47 22.11
N GLY A 143 -52.76 -37.38 21.36
CA GLY A 143 -53.42 -38.22 20.37
C GLY A 143 -53.71 -39.65 20.87
N ILE A 144 -54.48 -40.40 20.08
CA ILE A 144 -54.64 -41.85 20.26
C ILE A 144 -53.38 -42.53 19.73
N PHE A 145 -52.66 -43.21 20.61
CA PHE A 145 -51.52 -44.04 20.22
C PHE A 145 -52.04 -45.41 19.75
N LEU A 146 -51.95 -45.65 18.44
CA LEU A 146 -52.25 -46.96 17.86
C LEU A 146 -50.97 -47.78 17.80
N TRP A 147 -50.82 -48.72 18.72
CA TRP A 147 -49.73 -49.69 18.69
C TRP A 147 -50.23 -51.01 18.13
N LYS A 148 -49.80 -51.36 16.92
CA LYS A 148 -50.09 -52.66 16.31
C LYS A 148 -49.04 -53.67 16.76
N ILE A 149 -49.47 -54.70 17.50
CA ILE A 149 -48.61 -55.84 17.82
C ILE A 149 -48.74 -56.86 16.69
N GLU A 150 -47.64 -57.06 15.96
CA GLU A 150 -47.59 -58.06 14.89
C GLU A 150 -47.29 -59.44 15.48
N ASN A 151 -47.86 -60.49 14.88
CA ASN A 151 -47.69 -61.88 15.33
C ASN A 151 -48.07 -62.11 16.80
N PHE A 152 -49.09 -61.41 17.30
CA PHE A 152 -49.60 -61.56 18.68
C PHE A 152 -49.88 -63.04 19.05
N SER A 153 -50.37 -63.83 18.10
CA SER A 153 -50.62 -65.26 18.28
C SER A 153 -49.36 -66.09 18.60
N ALA A 154 -48.18 -65.67 18.15
CA ALA A 154 -46.93 -66.34 18.48
C ALA A 154 -46.49 -66.01 19.92
N TYR A 155 -46.63 -64.75 20.33
CA TYR A 155 -46.34 -64.33 21.71
C TYR A 155 -47.29 -64.99 22.72
N LEU A 156 -48.57 -65.13 22.37
CA LEU A 156 -49.56 -65.80 23.23
C LEU A 156 -49.19 -67.27 23.48
N LYS A 157 -48.81 -68.01 22.43
CA LYS A 157 -48.38 -69.41 22.56
C LYS A 157 -47.12 -69.57 23.39
N ALA A 158 -46.15 -68.67 23.21
CA ALA A 158 -44.91 -68.70 23.99
C ALA A 158 -45.15 -68.51 25.50
N GLN A 159 -46.25 -67.86 25.89
CA GLN A 159 -46.62 -67.66 27.28
C GLN A 159 -47.41 -68.85 27.87
N GLU A 160 -48.09 -69.66 27.04
CA GLU A 160 -48.80 -70.87 27.47
C GLU A 160 -47.87 -72.08 27.67
N GLU A 161 -46.65 -72.00 27.13
CA GLU A 161 -45.62 -73.05 27.21
C GLU A 161 -44.64 -72.87 28.40
N GLU A 162 -44.81 -71.82 29.21
CA GLU A 162 -44.10 -71.58 30.49
C GLU A 162 -44.95 -72.01 31.70
#